data_AF-A0A4Q3INF2-F1
#
_entry.id   AF-A0A4Q3INF2-F1
#
_cell.length_a   1.000
_cell.length_b   1.000
_cell.length_c   1.000
_cell.angle_alpha   90.00
_cell.angle_beta   90.00
_cell.angle_gamma   90.00
#
_symmetry.space_group_name_H-M   'P 1'
#
loop_
_entity.id
_entity.type
_entity.pdbx_description
1 polymer ?
#
loop_
_entity_poly.entity_id
_entity_poly.type
_entity_poly.pdbx_seq_one_letter_code
_entity_poly.pdbx_strand_id
1 'polypeptide(L)'
;PYQKIEDLKGKNLGLVDPNSTSGNNVPRFALDGMKIEPETFFGKVVYTGSHENAVIALGQGTVDVAANWWNDEQESNLLRMDRKKMVKADDFRIIYKSEQIVNSPMAYLSDLPEPLKASIRDAVLNLATKDKAAFDKIYEGKQGPLVAVDNKSYDPIIELNKFVDALRKKKSS
;
A
#
# COMPACT_ATOMS: atom_id res chain seq x y z
N PRO A 1 -24.02 9.64 1.04
CA PRO A 1 -22.82 8.85 0.64
C PRO A 1 -21.83 8.77 1.84
N TYR A 2 -21.22 7.61 2.10
CA TYR A 2 -20.44 7.31 3.34
C TYR A 2 -19.23 8.25 3.51
N GLN A 3 -19.03 8.89 4.67
CA GLN A 3 -17.96 9.89 4.84
C GLN A 3 -16.80 9.42 5.71
N LYS A 4 -17.04 8.40 6.54
CA LYS A 4 -16.08 7.86 7.49
C LYS A 4 -16.27 6.35 7.64
N ILE A 5 -15.31 5.67 8.25
CA ILE A 5 -15.31 4.20 8.36
C ILE A 5 -16.54 3.69 9.12
N GLU A 6 -17.00 4.42 10.14
CA GLU A 6 -18.15 4.04 10.96
C GLU A 6 -19.46 3.95 10.17
N ASP A 7 -19.59 4.72 9.08
CA ASP A 7 -20.76 4.72 8.21
C ASP A 7 -20.90 3.41 7.41
N LEU A 8 -19.84 2.58 7.40
CA LEU A 8 -19.74 1.34 6.61
C LEU A 8 -20.05 0.08 7.42
N LYS A 9 -20.63 0.21 8.62
CA LYS A 9 -21.03 -0.94 9.42
C LYS A 9 -22.04 -1.80 8.64
N GLY A 10 -21.78 -3.10 8.55
CA GLY A 10 -22.59 -4.07 7.80
C GLY A 10 -22.44 -3.98 6.28
N LYS A 11 -21.54 -3.15 5.76
CA LYS A 11 -21.26 -3.00 4.32
C LYS A 11 -20.15 -3.92 3.86
N ASN A 12 -19.92 -4.00 2.55
CA ASN A 12 -18.89 -4.88 1.98
C ASN A 12 -17.54 -4.15 1.87
N LEU A 13 -16.49 -4.75 2.45
CA LEU A 13 -15.11 -4.29 2.35
C LEU A 13 -14.37 -5.04 1.23
N GLY A 14 -13.77 -4.31 0.30
CA GLY A 14 -12.84 -4.82 -0.70
C GLY A 14 -11.38 -4.68 -0.24
N LEU A 15 -10.71 -5.81 -0.05
CA LEU A 15 -9.27 -5.91 0.10
C LEU A 15 -8.65 -6.44 -1.20
N VAL A 16 -7.35 -6.27 -1.38
CA VAL A 16 -6.66 -6.67 -2.62
C VAL A 16 -6.31 -8.16 -2.56
N ASP A 17 -5.28 -8.50 -1.79
CA ASP A 17 -4.75 -9.86 -1.63
C ASP A 17 -4.30 -10.04 -0.17
N PRO A 18 -4.39 -11.25 0.42
CA PRO A 18 -3.97 -11.49 1.81
C PRO A 18 -2.51 -11.10 2.14
N ASN A 19 -1.62 -11.03 1.14
CA ASN A 19 -0.22 -10.64 1.30
C ASN A 19 0.04 -9.18 0.92
N SER A 20 -0.97 -8.43 0.49
CA SER A 20 -0.81 -7.03 0.12
C SER A 20 -0.59 -6.13 1.35
N THR A 21 0.49 -5.35 1.35
CA THR A 21 0.75 -4.36 2.42
C THR A 21 -0.32 -3.28 2.45
N SER A 22 -0.45 -2.49 1.38
CA SER A 22 -1.40 -1.35 1.30
C SER A 22 -2.84 -1.78 1.03
N GLY A 23 -3.05 -2.93 0.40
CA GLY A 23 -4.37 -3.44 0.03
C GLY A 23 -4.99 -4.41 1.04
N ASN A 24 -4.27 -4.80 2.11
CA ASN A 24 -4.80 -5.69 3.15
C ASN A 24 -4.21 -5.41 4.54
N ASN A 25 -2.89 -5.52 4.72
CA ASN A 25 -2.27 -5.49 6.05
C ASN A 25 -2.43 -4.13 6.73
N VAL A 26 -2.08 -3.04 6.05
CA VAL A 26 -2.20 -1.67 6.58
C VAL A 26 -3.66 -1.29 6.84
N PRO A 27 -4.62 -1.54 5.92
CA PRO A 27 -6.05 -1.34 6.22
C PRO A 27 -6.51 -2.09 7.47
N ARG A 28 -6.10 -3.35 7.65
CA ARG A 28 -6.46 -4.14 8.84
C ARG A 28 -5.84 -3.57 10.12
N PHE A 29 -4.58 -3.15 10.05
CA PHE A 29 -3.90 -2.52 11.18
C PHE A 29 -4.53 -1.18 11.57
N ALA A 30 -4.92 -0.37 10.58
CA ALA A 30 -5.65 0.87 10.81
C ALA A 30 -7.02 0.62 11.47
N LEU A 31 -7.77 -0.38 10.99
CA LEU A 31 -9.05 -0.77 11.58
C LEU A 31 -8.88 -1.30 13.01
N ASP A 32 -7.84 -2.09 13.28
CA ASP A 32 -7.51 -2.56 14.63
C ASP A 32 -7.22 -1.38 15.58
N GLY A 33 -6.47 -0.38 15.13
CA GLY A 33 -6.26 0.87 15.87
C GLY A 33 -7.56 1.64 16.18
N MET A 34 -8.59 1.47 15.34
CA MET A 34 -9.95 2.00 15.57
C MET A 34 -10.82 1.05 16.41
N LYS A 35 -10.28 -0.08 16.88
CA LYS A 35 -11.00 -1.17 17.57
C LYS A 35 -12.11 -1.79 16.70
N ILE A 36 -11.89 -1.82 15.40
CA ILE A 36 -12.80 -2.41 14.40
C ILE A 36 -12.20 -3.73 13.92
N GLU A 37 -12.85 -4.85 14.24
CA GLU A 37 -12.53 -6.15 13.64
C GLU A 37 -13.30 -6.28 12.31
N PRO A 38 -12.60 -6.35 11.16
CA PRO A 38 -13.25 -6.29 9.85
C PRO A 38 -14.32 -7.38 9.66
N GLU A 39 -14.03 -8.58 10.14
CA GLU A 39 -14.88 -9.76 10.01
C GLU A 39 -16.21 -9.66 10.78
N THR A 40 -16.31 -8.78 11.77
CA THR A 40 -17.55 -8.56 12.55
C THR A 40 -18.21 -7.22 12.26
N PHE A 41 -17.43 -6.24 11.81
CA PHE A 41 -17.94 -4.91 11.49
C PHE A 41 -18.55 -4.83 10.09
N PHE A 42 -17.91 -5.45 9.10
CA PHE A 42 -18.39 -5.48 7.72
C PHE A 42 -19.29 -6.69 7.47
N GLY A 43 -20.25 -6.55 6.56
CA GLY A 43 -21.11 -7.66 6.15
C GLY A 43 -20.34 -8.74 5.40
N LYS A 44 -19.34 -8.33 4.60
CA LYS A 44 -18.41 -9.22 3.90
C LYS A 44 -17.04 -8.56 3.76
N VAL A 45 -16.00 -9.37 3.82
CA VAL A 45 -14.64 -9.00 3.39
C VAL A 45 -14.34 -9.77 2.11
N VAL A 46 -14.07 -9.05 1.02
CA VAL A 46 -13.87 -9.60 -0.33
C VAL A 46 -12.46 -9.32 -0.78
N TYR A 47 -11.72 -10.36 -1.19
CA TYR A 47 -10.44 -10.19 -1.87
C TYR A 47 -10.67 -10.04 -3.37
N THR A 48 -10.19 -8.93 -3.91
CA THR A 48 -10.41 -8.49 -5.30
C THR A 48 -9.29 -8.90 -6.24
N GLY A 49 -8.16 -9.37 -5.69
CA GLY A 49 -7.01 -9.92 -6.41
C GLY A 49 -6.01 -8.88 -6.93
N SER A 50 -6.43 -7.64 -7.20
CA SER A 50 -5.54 -6.56 -7.63
C SER A 50 -6.04 -5.19 -7.17
N HIS A 51 -5.14 -4.20 -7.16
CA HIS A 51 -5.48 -2.82 -6.84
C HIS A 51 -6.49 -2.23 -7.83
N GLU A 52 -6.36 -2.57 -9.11
CA GLU A 52 -7.29 -2.16 -10.16
C GLU A 52 -8.67 -2.78 -9.96
N ASN A 53 -8.73 -4.08 -9.67
CA ASN A 53 -9.98 -4.78 -9.42
C ASN A 53 -10.69 -4.26 -8.17
N ALA A 54 -9.95 -3.81 -7.14
CA ALA A 54 -10.54 -3.19 -5.96
C ALA A 54 -11.33 -1.91 -6.31
N VAL A 55 -10.78 -1.05 -7.18
CA VAL A 55 -11.45 0.17 -7.64
C VAL A 55 -12.65 -0.17 -8.55
N ILE A 56 -12.49 -1.14 -9.45
CA ILE A 56 -13.57 -1.59 -10.34
C ILE A 56 -14.73 -2.19 -9.54
N ALA A 57 -14.44 -3.06 -8.56
CA ALA A 57 -15.44 -3.67 -7.70
C ALA A 57 -16.22 -2.62 -6.89
N LEU A 58 -15.54 -1.55 -6.44
CA LEU A 58 -16.18 -0.42 -5.79
C LEU A 58 -17.10 0.36 -6.75
N GLY A 59 -16.61 0.68 -7.95
CA GLY A 59 -17.41 1.39 -8.97
C GLY A 59 -18.63 0.60 -9.45
N GLN A 60 -18.56 -0.73 -9.42
CA GLN A 60 -19.66 -1.63 -9.76
C GLN A 60 -20.61 -1.93 -8.59
N GLY A 61 -20.32 -1.42 -7.38
CA GLY A 61 -21.11 -1.70 -6.18
C GLY A 61 -21.00 -3.13 -5.65
N THR A 62 -19.98 -3.90 -6.08
CA THR A 62 -19.68 -5.22 -5.51
C THR A 62 -19.19 -5.08 -4.07
N VAL A 63 -18.44 -4.01 -3.80
CA VAL A 63 -18.02 -3.58 -2.46
C VAL A 63 -18.44 -2.13 -2.23
N ASP A 64 -18.66 -1.75 -0.98
CA ASP A 64 -19.05 -0.38 -0.59
C ASP A 64 -17.83 0.50 -0.23
N VAL A 65 -16.70 -0.14 0.08
CA VAL A 65 -15.40 0.50 0.36
C VAL A 65 -14.29 -0.42 -0.14
N ALA A 66 -13.18 0.16 -0.59
CA ALA A 66 -12.02 -0.60 -1.06
C ALA A 66 -10.71 -0.01 -0.52
N ALA A 67 -9.79 -0.89 -0.12
CA ALA A 67 -8.44 -0.51 0.25
C ALA A 67 -7.54 -0.35 -0.99
N ASN A 68 -6.69 0.67 -1.00
CA ASN A 68 -5.74 0.89 -2.07
C ASN A 68 -4.51 1.70 -1.62
N TRP A 69 -3.47 1.77 -2.45
CA TRP A 69 -2.31 2.62 -2.20
C TRP A 69 -2.58 4.06 -2.65
N TRP A 70 -2.04 4.98 -1.87
CA TRP A 70 -2.05 6.43 -2.08
C TRP A 70 -0.70 6.96 -1.61
N ASN A 71 0.01 7.69 -2.47
CA ASN A 71 1.30 8.28 -2.11
C ASN A 71 1.11 9.75 -1.71
N ASP A 72 0.42 10.50 -2.57
CA ASP A 72 0.11 11.91 -2.37
C ASP A 72 -1.13 12.31 -3.21
N GLU A 73 -1.48 13.60 -3.19
CA GLU A 73 -2.63 14.15 -3.93
C GLU A 73 -2.49 14.06 -5.46
N GLN A 74 -1.30 13.77 -5.97
CA GLN A 74 -0.99 13.69 -7.40
C GLN A 74 -0.77 12.25 -7.86
N GLU A 75 -0.43 11.33 -6.95
CA GLU A 75 -0.13 9.94 -7.27
C GLU A 75 -0.80 8.94 -6.33
N SER A 76 -1.71 8.16 -6.91
CA SER A 76 -2.40 7.04 -6.26
C SER A 76 -2.84 6.02 -7.32
N ASN A 77 -3.28 4.84 -6.91
CA ASN A 77 -3.79 3.85 -7.87
C ASN A 77 -4.98 4.39 -8.67
N LEU A 78 -5.86 5.11 -7.98
CA LEU A 78 -7.05 5.72 -8.57
C LEU A 78 -6.66 6.72 -9.66
N LEU A 79 -5.72 7.64 -9.37
CA LEU A 79 -5.24 8.62 -10.35
C LEU A 79 -4.50 7.94 -11.51
N ARG A 80 -3.76 6.86 -11.25
CA ARG A 80 -3.12 6.07 -12.31
C ARG A 80 -4.15 5.43 -13.25
N MET A 81 -5.21 4.86 -12.69
CA MET A 81 -6.30 4.27 -13.47
C MET A 81 -7.08 5.32 -14.26
N ASP A 82 -7.30 6.50 -13.69
CA ASP A 82 -7.94 7.65 -14.34
C ASP A 82 -7.15 8.15 -15.55
N ARG A 83 -5.82 8.33 -15.40
CA ARG A 83 -4.92 8.67 -16.53
C ARG A 83 -4.95 7.62 -17.64
N LYS A 84 -5.13 6.34 -17.28
CA LYS A 84 -5.28 5.22 -18.22
C LYS A 84 -6.71 5.06 -18.74
N LYS A 85 -7.63 5.97 -18.40
CA LYS A 85 -9.05 5.96 -18.81
C LYS A 85 -9.80 4.68 -18.43
N MET A 86 -9.38 4.02 -17.34
CA MET A 86 -10.02 2.81 -16.85
C MET A 86 -11.24 3.13 -15.96
N VAL A 87 -11.18 4.25 -15.26
CA VAL A 87 -12.23 4.80 -14.38
C VAL A 87 -12.16 6.32 -14.44
N LYS A 88 -13.13 7.02 -13.83
CA LYS A 88 -13.05 8.46 -13.57
C LYS A 88 -12.81 8.70 -12.09
N ALA A 89 -11.71 9.36 -11.72
CA ALA A 89 -11.34 9.56 -10.31
C ALA A 89 -12.43 10.29 -9.50
N ASP A 90 -13.12 11.26 -10.12
CA ASP A 90 -14.19 12.05 -9.49
C ASP A 90 -15.41 11.22 -9.04
N ASP A 91 -15.57 10.01 -9.56
CA ASP A 91 -16.67 9.12 -9.18
C ASP A 91 -16.40 8.43 -7.82
N PHE A 92 -15.19 8.60 -7.28
CA PHE A 92 -14.73 7.99 -6.04
C PHE A 92 -14.35 9.06 -5.01
N ARG A 93 -14.28 8.65 -3.74
CA ARG A 93 -13.82 9.50 -2.65
C ARG A 93 -12.97 8.71 -1.67
N ILE A 94 -11.89 9.34 -1.25
CA ILE A 94 -11.06 8.87 -0.14
C ILE A 94 -11.74 9.31 1.17
N ILE A 95 -12.12 8.35 2.00
CA ILE A 95 -12.73 8.60 3.33
C ILE A 95 -11.76 8.37 4.49
N TYR A 96 -10.60 7.77 4.22
CA TYR A 96 -9.58 7.48 5.20
C TYR A 96 -8.21 7.37 4.52
N LYS A 97 -7.17 7.87 5.18
CA LYS A 97 -5.76 7.69 4.81
C LYS A 97 -5.04 7.15 6.05
N SER A 98 -4.25 6.10 5.90
CA SER A 98 -3.42 5.60 7.00
C SER A 98 -2.32 6.61 7.32
N GLU A 99 -1.61 6.37 8.43
CA GLU A 99 -0.31 6.98 8.62
C GLU A 99 0.63 6.62 7.46
N GLN A 100 1.61 7.49 7.22
CA GLN A 100 2.60 7.27 6.18
C GLN A 100 3.43 6.04 6.52
N ILE A 101 3.47 5.11 5.58
CA ILE A 101 4.34 3.93 5.64
C ILE A 101 5.56 4.15 4.75
N VAL A 102 6.68 3.54 5.11
CA VAL A 102 7.87 3.56 4.26
C VAL A 102 7.64 2.76 2.98
N ASN A 103 8.21 3.26 1.88
CA ASN A 103 8.23 2.56 0.61
C ASN A 103 9.11 1.30 0.68
N SER A 104 8.89 0.40 -0.28
CA SER A 104 9.65 -0.84 -0.40
C SER A 104 11.16 -0.60 -0.37
N PRO A 105 11.92 -1.36 0.42
CA PRO A 105 13.37 -1.28 0.43
C PRO A 105 13.96 -1.82 -0.87
N MET A 106 15.14 -1.31 -1.23
CA MET A 106 16.11 -2.10 -1.99
C MET A 106 16.98 -2.85 -1.01
N ALA A 107 16.94 -4.18 -1.06
CA ALA A 107 17.69 -5.04 -0.17
C ALA A 107 18.72 -5.87 -0.97
N TYR A 108 19.82 -6.20 -0.30
CA TYR A 108 20.85 -7.11 -0.78
C TYR A 108 21.18 -8.14 0.31
N LEU A 109 21.81 -9.24 -0.07
CA LEU A 109 22.13 -10.31 0.88
C LEU A 109 23.15 -9.83 1.92
N SER A 110 22.99 -10.31 3.14
CA SER A 110 23.87 -9.96 4.26
C SER A 110 25.30 -10.45 4.07
N ASP A 111 25.50 -11.51 3.29
CA ASP A 111 26.78 -12.17 3.01
C ASP A 111 27.55 -11.59 1.82
N LEU A 112 27.00 -10.59 1.11
CA LEU A 112 27.74 -9.93 0.03
C LEU A 112 29.03 -9.29 0.56
N PRO A 113 30.14 -9.34 -0.20
CA PRO A 113 31.36 -8.63 0.16
C PRO A 113 31.10 -7.13 0.37
N GLU A 114 31.69 -6.54 1.41
CA GLU A 114 31.53 -5.11 1.72
C GLU A 114 31.83 -4.17 0.53
N PRO A 115 32.87 -4.40 -0.30
CA PRO A 115 33.11 -3.58 -1.49
C PRO A 115 31.95 -3.61 -2.50
N LEU A 116 31.27 -4.75 -2.62
CA LEU A 116 30.13 -4.90 -3.51
C LEU A 116 28.90 -4.18 -2.94
N LYS A 117 28.64 -4.31 -1.63
CA LYS A 117 27.56 -3.56 -0.96
C LYS A 117 27.73 -2.05 -1.13
N ALA A 118 28.94 -1.54 -0.92
CA ALA A 118 29.27 -0.13 -1.13
C ALA A 118 29.03 0.31 -2.58
N SER A 119 29.46 -0.50 -3.55
CA SER A 119 29.28 -0.19 -4.99
C SER A 119 27.81 -0.16 -5.39
N ILE A 120 27.00 -1.13 -4.94
CA ILE A 120 25.55 -1.16 -5.18
C ILE A 120 24.89 0.09 -4.57
N ARG A 121 25.23 0.40 -3.31
CA ARG A 121 24.68 1.57 -2.61
C ARG A 121 25.02 2.87 -3.33
N ASP A 122 26.27 3.06 -3.76
CA ASP A 122 26.68 4.25 -4.52
C ASP A 122 25.92 4.36 -5.86
N ALA A 123 25.81 3.27 -6.61
CA ALA A 123 25.13 3.26 -7.90
C ALA A 123 23.64 3.63 -7.76
N VAL A 124 22.95 3.06 -6.76
CA VAL A 124 21.52 3.27 -6.52
C VAL A 124 21.24 4.70 -6.04
N LEU A 125 21.99 5.20 -5.05
CA LEU A 125 21.76 6.52 -4.46
C LEU A 125 22.10 7.67 -5.42
N ASN A 126 23.10 7.46 -6.28
CA ASN A 126 23.52 8.46 -7.24
C ASN A 126 22.85 8.33 -8.62
N LEU A 127 21.95 7.36 -8.84
CA LEU A 127 21.35 7.15 -10.16
C LEU A 127 20.60 8.40 -10.64
N ALA A 128 19.82 9.03 -9.76
CA ALA A 128 19.04 10.22 -10.09
C ALA A 128 19.91 11.44 -10.48
N THR A 129 21.16 11.49 -10.02
CA THR A 129 22.10 12.60 -10.27
C THR A 129 23.08 12.29 -11.40
N LYS A 130 23.61 11.07 -11.46
CA LYS A 130 24.58 10.62 -12.46
C LYS A 130 23.93 10.28 -13.81
N ASP A 131 22.70 9.75 -13.80
CA ASP A 131 21.94 9.42 -15.01
C ASP A 131 20.45 9.62 -14.81
N LYS A 132 20.04 10.90 -14.83
CA LYS A 132 18.64 11.29 -14.69
C LYS A 132 17.74 10.67 -15.78
N ALA A 133 18.24 10.48 -17.00
CA ALA A 133 17.45 9.92 -18.08
C ALA A 133 17.12 8.44 -17.82
N ALA A 134 18.10 7.65 -17.35
CA ALA A 134 17.84 6.27 -16.93
C ALA A 134 16.91 6.22 -15.72
N PHE A 135 17.13 7.08 -14.71
CA PHE A 135 16.26 7.18 -13.54
C PHE A 135 14.81 7.47 -13.94
N ASP A 136 14.58 8.48 -14.77
CA ASP A 136 13.25 8.87 -15.24
C ASP A 136 12.60 7.77 -16.09
N LYS A 137 13.39 7.00 -16.85
CA LYS A 137 12.87 5.86 -17.63
C LYS A 137 12.44 4.70 -16.73
N ILE A 138 13.12 4.45 -15.62
CA ILE A 138 12.77 3.40 -14.66
C ILE A 138 11.53 3.79 -13.83
N TYR A 139 11.45 5.06 -13.43
CA TYR A 139 10.46 5.55 -12.47
C TYR A 139 9.40 6.47 -13.09
N GLU A 140 9.33 6.52 -14.41
CA GLU A 140 8.40 7.34 -15.20
C GLU A 140 8.46 8.84 -14.85
N GLY A 141 9.59 9.31 -14.30
CA GLY A 141 9.76 10.69 -13.80
C GLY A 141 8.84 11.06 -12.62
N LYS A 142 8.21 10.07 -11.98
CA LYS A 142 7.25 10.27 -10.87
C LYS A 142 7.84 10.03 -9.49
N GLN A 143 8.98 9.34 -9.40
CA GLN A 143 9.62 9.02 -8.13
C GLN A 143 10.69 10.06 -7.77
N GLY A 144 10.78 10.42 -6.48
CA GLY A 144 11.92 11.16 -5.95
C GLY A 144 13.19 10.30 -5.85
N PRO A 145 14.37 10.90 -5.64
CA PRO A 145 15.62 10.15 -5.50
C PRO A 145 15.53 9.08 -4.41
N LEU A 146 16.25 7.97 -4.61
CA LEU A 146 16.41 6.95 -3.57
C LEU A 146 17.29 7.52 -2.46
N VAL A 147 16.85 7.33 -1.22
CA VAL A 147 17.54 7.84 -0.04
C VAL A 147 18.10 6.70 0.78
N ALA A 148 19.26 6.93 1.37
CA ALA A 148 19.85 6.01 2.33
C ALA A 148 18.98 5.98 3.59
N VAL A 149 18.54 4.78 3.97
CA VAL A 149 17.78 4.52 5.18
C VAL A 149 18.47 3.41 5.98
N ASP A 150 18.16 3.36 7.27
CA ASP A 150 18.56 2.28 8.18
C ASP A 150 17.36 1.38 8.50
N ASN A 151 17.60 0.31 9.26
CA ASN A 151 16.54 -0.61 9.65
C ASN A 151 15.45 0.07 10.50
N LYS A 152 15.80 1.08 11.28
CA LYS A 152 14.87 1.82 12.15
C LYS A 152 13.74 2.47 11.36
N SER A 153 14.04 2.91 10.13
CA SER A 153 13.04 3.44 9.20
C SER A 153 11.92 2.42 8.90
N TYR A 154 12.18 1.12 9.06
CA TYR A 154 11.24 0.03 8.81
C TYR A 154 10.58 -0.50 10.09
N ASP A 155 10.81 0.09 11.26
CA ASP A 155 10.16 -0.32 12.52
C ASP A 155 8.61 -0.37 12.38
N PRO A 156 7.92 0.59 11.74
CA PRO A 156 6.47 0.50 11.54
C PRO A 156 6.03 -0.72 10.72
N ILE A 157 6.84 -1.13 9.73
CA ILE A 157 6.58 -2.32 8.92
C ILE A 157 6.85 -3.60 9.72
N ILE A 158 7.85 -3.60 10.60
CA ILE A 158 8.13 -4.71 11.51
C ILE A 158 6.96 -4.92 12.47
N GLU A 159 6.43 -3.84 13.06
CA GLU A 159 5.25 -3.92 13.93
C GLU A 159 4.00 -4.38 13.17
N LEU A 160 3.79 -3.89 11.95
CA LEU A 160 2.74 -4.37 11.06
C LEU A 160 2.84 -5.88 10.81
N ASN A 161 4.05 -6.38 10.53
CA ASN A 161 4.28 -7.81 10.29
C ASN A 161 3.98 -8.65 11.54
N LYS A 162 4.40 -8.18 12.73
CA LYS A 162 4.05 -8.84 14.01
C LYS A 162 2.54 -8.92 14.22
N PHE A 163 1.81 -7.84 13.92
CA PHE A 163 0.35 -7.83 13.96
C PHE A 163 -0.27 -8.86 13.01
N VAL A 164 0.19 -8.89 11.75
CA VAL A 164 -0.30 -9.86 10.75
C VAL A 164 -0.03 -11.29 11.19
N ASP A 165 1.13 -11.57 11.76
CA ASP A 165 1.48 -12.88 12.29
C ASP A 165 0.60 -13.28 13.48
N ALA A 166 0.25 -12.34 14.36
CA ALA A 166 -0.68 -12.57 15.45
C ALA A 166 -2.09 -12.90 14.93
N LEU A 167 -2.59 -12.19 13.91
CA LEU A 167 -3.87 -12.50 13.26
C LEU A 167 -3.88 -13.91 12.66
N ARG A 168 -2.80 -14.31 11.98
CA ARG A 168 -2.66 -15.65 11.41
C ARG A 168 -2.70 -16.73 12.48
N LYS A 169 -2.01 -16.53 13.61
CA LYS A 169 -2.03 -17.45 14.75
C LYS A 169 -3.42 -17.58 15.35
N LYS A 170 -4.13 -16.47 15.58
CA LYS A 170 -5.51 -16.45 16.10
C LYS A 170 -6.47 -17.24 15.20
N LYS A 171 -6.31 -17.17 13.88
CA LYS A 171 -7.15 -17.91 12.91
C LYS A 171 -6.88 -19.42 12.90
N SER A 172 -5.68 -19.84 13.30
CA SER A 172 -5.28 -21.26 13.34
C SER A 172 -5.60 -21.98 14.66
N SER A 173 -6.06 -21.25 15.67
CA SER A 173 -6.50 -21.78 16.97
C SER A 173 -8.01 -21.95 17.01
#